data_AF-A0A929HHS2-F1
#
_entry.id   AF-A0A929HHS2-F1
#
_cell.length_a   1.000
_cell.length_b   1.000
_cell.length_c   1.000
_cell.angle_alpha   90.00
_cell.angle_beta   90.00
_cell.angle_gamma   90.00
#
_symmetry.space_group_name_H-M   'P 1'
#
loop_
_entity.id
_entity.type
_entity.pdbx_description
1 polymer ?
#
loop_
_entity_poly.entity_id
_entity_poly.type
_entity_poly.pdbx_seq_one_letter_code
_entity_poly.pdbx_strand_id
1 'polypeptide(L)'
;SVLLAGTAYMALVGRRLLPNRDPAREFSAAQARDFKSLYELDERMVILNVPSGSSLHGKTLAESRLGTVLGLNVVAVMRDGQTELSPTPTFTLQSNDRLLVEGQLDQLSELNGKNHLIVDKEGFSIERLVSADVEFLEVRLMHGSHMVGQSLLQMDFRQQYQGIVLAIRRGDMIYKTNIETVLLLPDDILLVQGWREQLTDLLHQPHLKFITLDSIADYKLEERFMVVHVPEDSRLVGKTLIDSRLADSYGLGVMGILRAGKTRLIPLPDEVIEAGDTLLVKGRQSDLHLVEGMQGLKVVTQTTPGLDELESDEIGLVEAVLSPHSSLVGKTLHELNFRLKYGLSVLAIWRQGRAYRSNLRDMPLFFGDALLLHGPRERLRILGREPDFLVLTEEAQEAPRQEKIPVALLVMGIVLVPVIFGWLPIAITAILGVTLMILSGCLTMEEAYRTINWTAIFLIAGMLPLGIAMSQTGASQLLASGMVEMIGGFGPMAVVAGFFILAALASQFIPNPAVAVLLAPIALNTASDLGISPYTLMMTVAVSASAAFLSPVGHSANVLVMGPGGYRFSDYVKVGLPLTLVVLAVVMIILPIIWPI
;
A
#
# COMPACT_ATOMS: atom_id res chain seq x y z
N SER A 1 41.22 5.29 -16.70
CA SER A 1 41.89 5.98 -15.57
C SER A 1 40.90 6.40 -14.48
N VAL A 2 39.83 7.14 -14.79
CA VAL A 2 38.78 7.53 -13.81
C VAL A 2 38.22 6.31 -13.08
N LEU A 3 37.87 5.24 -13.79
CA LEU A 3 37.40 3.99 -13.20
C LEU A 3 38.42 3.38 -12.22
N LEU A 4 39.70 3.27 -12.63
CA LEU A 4 40.77 2.75 -11.77
C LEU A 4 40.96 3.60 -10.49
N ALA A 5 40.96 4.93 -10.64
CA ALA A 5 41.12 5.84 -9.51
C ALA A 5 39.92 5.79 -8.56
N GLY A 6 38.71 5.73 -9.10
CA GLY A 6 37.48 5.56 -8.32
C GLY A 6 37.46 4.22 -7.57
N THR A 7 37.82 3.13 -8.24
CA THR A 7 37.93 1.80 -7.61
C THR A 7 39.01 1.80 -6.51
N ALA A 8 40.17 2.40 -6.76
CA ALA A 8 41.24 2.52 -5.76
C ALA A 8 40.81 3.35 -4.54
N TYR A 9 40.13 4.48 -4.76
CA TYR A 9 39.56 5.29 -3.67
C TYR A 9 38.56 4.46 -2.85
N MET A 10 37.63 3.76 -3.50
CA MET A 10 36.65 2.94 -2.81
C MET A 10 37.30 1.81 -2.00
N ALA A 11 38.34 1.18 -2.55
CA ALA A 11 39.06 0.10 -1.88
C ALA A 11 39.88 0.58 -0.66
N LEU A 12 40.51 1.76 -0.74
CA LEU A 12 41.46 2.25 0.27
C LEU A 12 40.83 3.19 1.32
N VAL A 13 39.98 4.12 0.88
CA VAL A 13 39.46 5.23 1.70
C VAL A 13 37.95 5.13 1.87
N GLY A 14 37.22 4.87 0.77
CA GLY A 14 35.76 4.78 0.77
C GLY A 14 35.25 3.77 1.80
N ARG A 15 35.88 2.60 1.90
CA ARG A 15 35.52 1.55 2.88
C ARG A 15 35.57 1.99 4.34
N ARG A 16 36.34 3.03 4.69
CA ARG A 16 36.41 3.59 6.05
C ARG A 16 35.39 4.70 6.31
N LEU A 17 34.93 5.36 5.25
CA LEU A 17 33.92 6.44 5.33
C LEU A 17 32.49 5.90 5.23
N LEU A 18 32.32 4.68 4.71
CA LEU A 18 31.03 4.00 4.71
C LEU A 18 30.57 3.81 6.17
N PRO A 19 29.29 4.11 6.46
CA PRO A 19 28.75 3.86 7.79
C PRO A 19 28.92 2.38 8.15
N ASN A 20 29.42 2.10 9.35
CA ASN A 20 29.52 0.73 9.88
C ASN A 20 28.16 0.26 10.41
N ARG A 21 27.12 0.49 9.62
CA ARG A 21 25.77 -0.04 9.79
C ARG A 21 25.61 -0.97 8.61
N ASP A 22 25.47 -2.25 8.90
CA ASP A 22 25.33 -3.25 7.86
C ASP A 22 23.90 -3.80 7.95
N PRO A 23 22.89 -2.98 7.59
CA PRO A 23 21.53 -3.47 7.52
C PRO A 23 21.41 -4.53 6.43
N ALA A 24 22.35 -4.59 5.46
CA ALA A 24 22.53 -5.67 4.51
C ALA A 24 23.14 -6.94 5.14
N ARG A 25 23.97 -6.88 6.20
CA ARG A 25 24.25 -8.06 7.05
C ARG A 25 23.07 -8.38 7.96
N GLU A 26 22.29 -7.43 8.44
CA GLU A 26 21.04 -7.76 9.14
C GLU A 26 19.98 -8.36 8.16
N PHE A 27 19.96 -7.92 6.90
CA PHE A 27 19.10 -8.41 5.80
C PHE A 27 19.62 -9.73 5.19
N SER A 28 20.91 -9.87 4.93
CA SER A 28 21.51 -11.08 4.33
C SER A 28 21.92 -12.11 5.38
N ALA A 29 22.25 -11.72 6.61
CA ALA A 29 22.24 -12.69 7.71
C ALA A 29 20.81 -13.06 8.10
N ALA A 30 19.77 -12.32 7.68
CA ALA A 30 18.38 -12.78 7.67
C ALA A 30 18.00 -13.62 6.44
N GLN A 31 18.61 -13.44 5.27
CA GLN A 31 18.51 -14.42 4.17
C GLN A 31 19.12 -15.77 4.56
N ALA A 32 20.17 -15.78 5.38
CA ALA A 32 20.80 -17.00 5.89
C ALA A 32 20.26 -17.46 7.26
N ARG A 33 19.49 -16.63 7.96
CA ARG A 33 18.78 -16.99 9.20
C ARG A 33 17.30 -16.86 8.98
N ASP A 34 16.68 -18.01 8.75
CA ASP A 34 15.32 -18.37 9.16
C ASP A 34 14.45 -17.14 9.47
N PHE A 35 13.65 -16.71 8.48
CA PHE A 35 12.69 -15.58 8.54
C PHE A 35 11.92 -15.52 9.87
N LYS A 36 11.74 -16.69 10.50
CA LYS A 36 11.24 -16.97 11.85
C LYS A 36 11.83 -16.08 12.95
N SER A 37 13.14 -15.85 12.95
CA SER A 37 13.85 -15.14 14.03
C SER A 37 13.83 -13.62 13.87
N LEU A 38 13.85 -13.11 12.62
CA LEU A 38 13.89 -11.66 12.35
C LEU A 38 12.50 -11.03 12.50
N TYR A 39 11.47 -11.74 12.04
CA TYR A 39 10.10 -11.27 12.13
C TYR A 39 9.37 -11.81 13.35
N GLU A 40 9.98 -12.54 14.28
CA GLU A 40 9.38 -13.19 15.49
C GLU A 40 7.87 -13.52 15.32
N LEU A 41 7.52 -14.14 14.20
CA LEU A 41 6.14 -14.45 13.83
C LEU A 41 5.52 -15.50 14.77
N ASP A 42 6.36 -16.17 15.55
CA ASP A 42 6.05 -17.17 16.54
C ASP A 42 5.04 -16.68 17.61
N GLU A 43 4.93 -15.37 17.86
CA GLU A 43 4.17 -14.87 19.02
C GLU A 43 2.67 -14.59 18.76
N ARG A 44 2.16 -14.66 17.52
CA ARG A 44 0.77 -14.17 17.22
C ARG A 44 -0.05 -14.95 16.18
N MET A 45 0.46 -16.08 15.68
CA MET A 45 -0.33 -17.00 14.87
C MET A 45 -0.94 -18.10 15.73
N VAL A 46 -2.22 -18.39 15.53
CA VAL A 46 -2.95 -19.40 16.32
C VAL A 46 -3.76 -20.31 15.42
N ILE A 47 -3.84 -21.57 15.80
CA ILE A 47 -4.72 -22.54 15.17
C ILE A 47 -6.07 -22.55 15.90
N LEU A 48 -7.12 -22.13 15.19
CA LEU A 48 -8.50 -22.24 15.63
C LEU A 48 -9.13 -23.51 15.06
N ASN A 49 -9.86 -24.24 15.89
CA ASN A 49 -10.69 -25.36 15.42
C ASN A 49 -12.13 -24.91 15.24
N VAL A 50 -12.70 -25.23 14.08
CA VAL A 50 -14.13 -25.14 13.84
C VAL A 50 -14.79 -26.40 14.42
N PRO A 51 -15.49 -26.33 15.57
CA PRO A 51 -16.02 -27.53 16.22
C PRO A 51 -17.11 -28.22 15.38
N SER A 52 -17.28 -29.52 15.61
CA SER A 52 -18.39 -30.30 15.05
C SER A 52 -19.74 -29.70 15.46
N GLY A 53 -20.52 -29.20 14.49
CA GLY A 53 -21.80 -28.52 14.72
C GLY A 53 -21.71 -26.99 14.78
N SER A 54 -20.55 -26.40 14.44
CA SER A 54 -20.43 -24.94 14.29
C SER A 54 -21.38 -24.41 13.21
N SER A 55 -22.03 -23.28 13.48
CA SER A 55 -22.82 -22.53 12.50
C SER A 55 -21.98 -21.91 11.37
N LEU A 56 -20.64 -21.94 11.49
CA LEU A 56 -19.71 -21.59 10.42
C LEU A 56 -19.64 -22.67 9.33
N HIS A 57 -20.19 -23.87 9.58
CA HIS A 57 -20.24 -24.94 8.59
C HIS A 57 -21.01 -24.52 7.34
N GLY A 58 -20.41 -24.72 6.16
CA GLY A 58 -20.98 -24.38 4.86
C GLY A 58 -20.97 -22.88 4.53
N LYS A 59 -20.43 -22.04 5.40
CA LYS A 59 -20.24 -20.60 5.14
C LYS A 59 -18.92 -20.33 4.45
N THR A 60 -18.90 -19.35 3.57
CA THR A 60 -17.65 -18.85 2.98
C THR A 60 -16.84 -18.06 4.01
N LEU A 61 -15.52 -17.91 3.80
CA LEU A 61 -14.68 -17.05 4.63
C LEU A 61 -15.20 -15.61 4.69
N ALA A 62 -15.72 -15.06 3.59
CA ALA A 62 -16.34 -13.74 3.58
C ALA A 62 -17.61 -13.67 4.44
N GLU A 63 -18.47 -14.69 4.37
CA GLU A 63 -19.71 -14.76 5.17
C GLU A 63 -19.45 -15.05 6.65
N SER A 64 -18.34 -15.71 6.97
CA SER A 64 -17.95 -16.03 8.35
C SER A 64 -17.67 -14.78 9.19
N ARG A 65 -17.37 -13.64 8.54
CA ARG A 65 -17.03 -12.35 9.16
C ARG A 65 -15.87 -12.39 10.16
N LEU A 66 -15.05 -13.46 10.18
CA LEU A 66 -13.90 -13.60 11.08
C LEU A 66 -12.93 -12.41 10.97
N GLY A 67 -12.65 -11.94 9.75
CA GLY A 67 -11.75 -10.78 9.55
C GLY A 67 -12.36 -9.42 9.85
N THR A 68 -13.67 -9.25 9.75
CA THR A 68 -14.35 -7.98 10.04
C THR A 68 -14.73 -7.83 11.50
N VAL A 69 -15.13 -8.93 12.16
CA VAL A 69 -15.62 -8.92 13.54
C VAL A 69 -14.48 -9.16 14.54
N LEU A 70 -13.60 -10.12 14.26
CA LEU A 70 -12.51 -10.51 15.18
C LEU A 70 -11.15 -9.92 14.80
N GLY A 71 -11.08 -9.20 13.67
CA GLY A 71 -9.81 -8.72 13.12
C GLY A 71 -8.83 -9.85 12.76
N LEU A 72 -9.33 -11.08 12.54
CA LEU A 72 -8.51 -12.25 12.26
C LEU A 72 -8.29 -12.42 10.76
N ASN A 73 -7.03 -12.51 10.36
CA ASN A 73 -6.63 -12.87 9.01
C ASN A 73 -6.46 -14.40 8.94
N VAL A 74 -7.16 -15.07 8.02
CA VAL A 74 -7.02 -16.53 7.83
C VAL A 74 -5.89 -16.79 6.84
N VAL A 75 -4.79 -17.34 7.34
CA VAL A 75 -3.57 -17.64 6.57
C VAL A 75 -3.68 -19.00 5.89
N ALA A 76 -4.24 -20.00 6.57
CA ALA A 76 -4.42 -21.35 6.01
C ALA A 76 -5.64 -22.07 6.59
N VAL A 77 -6.20 -23.01 5.83
CA VAL A 77 -7.20 -23.98 6.29
C VAL A 77 -6.66 -25.38 6.12
N MET A 78 -6.62 -26.15 7.20
CA MET A 78 -6.21 -27.55 7.18
C MET A 78 -7.44 -28.46 7.36
N ARG A 79 -7.65 -29.37 6.40
CA ARG A 79 -8.74 -30.34 6.36
C ARG A 79 -8.21 -31.70 5.94
N ASP A 80 -8.47 -32.75 6.73
CA ASP A 80 -8.13 -34.15 6.41
C ASP A 80 -6.68 -34.37 5.91
N GLY A 81 -5.72 -33.61 6.45
CA GLY A 81 -4.30 -33.70 6.08
C GLY A 81 -3.91 -32.90 4.82
N GLN A 82 -4.86 -32.22 4.17
CA GLN A 82 -4.62 -31.23 3.13
C GLN A 82 -4.59 -29.83 3.75
N THR A 83 -3.64 -29.00 3.33
CA THR A 83 -3.52 -27.60 3.77
C THR A 83 -3.77 -26.70 2.58
N GLU A 84 -4.88 -25.97 2.62
CA GLU A 84 -5.16 -24.87 1.71
C GLU A 84 -4.50 -23.60 2.26
N LEU A 85 -3.45 -23.13 1.58
CA LEU A 85 -2.72 -21.92 1.93
C LEU A 85 -3.35 -20.70 1.23
N SER A 86 -3.48 -19.57 1.95
CA SER A 86 -4.12 -18.34 1.48
C SER A 86 -5.51 -18.55 0.82
N PRO A 87 -6.48 -19.13 1.55
CA PRO A 87 -7.80 -19.47 1.02
C PRO A 87 -8.54 -18.23 0.49
N THR A 88 -9.21 -18.37 -0.65
CA THR A 88 -9.98 -17.26 -1.25
C THR A 88 -11.17 -16.86 -0.37
N PRO A 89 -11.70 -15.62 -0.47
CA PRO A 89 -12.88 -15.21 0.30
C PRO A 89 -14.12 -16.08 0.08
N THR A 90 -14.19 -16.78 -1.06
CA THR A 90 -15.27 -17.72 -1.43
C THR A 90 -15.04 -19.14 -0.91
N PHE A 91 -13.91 -19.42 -0.27
CA PHE A 91 -13.61 -20.73 0.31
C PHE A 91 -14.62 -21.07 1.41
N THR A 92 -15.21 -22.26 1.33
CA THR A 92 -16.25 -22.72 2.28
C THR A 92 -15.65 -23.50 3.45
N LEU A 93 -15.96 -23.03 4.66
CA LEU A 93 -15.58 -23.64 5.91
C LEU A 93 -16.40 -24.91 6.17
N GLN A 94 -15.75 -25.93 6.71
CA GLN A 94 -16.37 -27.18 7.14
C GLN A 94 -16.11 -27.42 8.63
N SER A 95 -16.90 -28.35 9.18
CA SER A 95 -16.72 -28.78 10.57
C SER A 95 -15.39 -29.53 10.69
N ASN A 96 -14.68 -29.30 11.79
CA ASN A 96 -13.33 -29.82 12.06
C ASN A 96 -12.21 -29.20 11.21
N ASP A 97 -12.49 -28.14 10.44
CA ASP A 97 -11.43 -27.35 9.82
C ASP A 97 -10.53 -26.74 10.90
N ARG A 98 -9.22 -26.81 10.70
CA ARG A 98 -8.24 -26.10 11.51
C ARG A 98 -7.77 -24.87 10.76
N LEU A 99 -8.09 -23.70 11.27
CA LEU A 99 -7.77 -22.41 10.66
C LEU A 99 -6.51 -21.86 11.30
N LEU A 100 -5.45 -21.70 10.52
CA LEU A 100 -4.30 -20.90 10.95
C LEU A 100 -4.64 -19.43 10.74
N VAL A 101 -4.72 -18.67 11.83
CA VAL A 101 -5.11 -17.27 11.82
C VAL A 101 -4.05 -16.37 12.45
N GLU A 102 -4.01 -15.14 11.98
CA GLU A 102 -3.13 -14.07 12.45
C GLU A 102 -3.99 -12.88 12.90
N GLY A 103 -3.78 -12.34 14.11
CA GLY A 103 -4.52 -11.17 14.59
C GLY A 103 -4.48 -10.95 16.10
N GLN A 104 -5.31 -10.01 16.60
CA GLN A 104 -5.43 -9.73 18.05
C GLN A 104 -6.26 -10.82 18.75
N LEU A 105 -5.57 -11.75 19.40
CA LEU A 105 -6.19 -12.88 20.14
C LEU A 105 -6.95 -12.45 21.40
N ASP A 106 -6.76 -11.21 21.85
CA ASP A 106 -7.43 -10.66 23.04
C ASP A 106 -8.97 -10.70 22.87
N GLN A 107 -9.47 -10.49 21.65
CA GLN A 107 -10.91 -10.55 21.33
C GLN A 107 -11.48 -11.98 21.39
N LEU A 108 -10.68 -13.00 21.08
CA LEU A 108 -11.10 -14.41 21.23
C LEU A 108 -11.27 -14.79 22.70
N SER A 109 -10.48 -14.21 23.59
CA SER A 109 -10.59 -14.42 25.04
C SER A 109 -11.87 -13.76 25.62
N GLU A 110 -12.31 -12.65 25.04
CA GLU A 110 -13.58 -12.02 25.39
C GLU A 110 -14.81 -12.85 24.98
N LEU A 111 -14.71 -13.58 23.86
CA LEU A 111 -15.79 -14.39 23.28
C LEU A 111 -15.90 -15.82 23.83
N ASN A 112 -14.88 -16.34 24.52
CA ASN A 112 -14.83 -17.71 25.03
C ASN A 112 -15.73 -17.99 26.25
N GLY A 113 -16.74 -17.15 26.51
CA GLY A 113 -17.78 -17.35 27.53
C GLY A 113 -19.03 -17.97 26.92
N LYS A 114 -19.35 -19.22 27.29
CA LYS A 114 -20.68 -19.79 27.01
C LYS A 114 -21.72 -18.93 27.75
N ASN A 115 -22.74 -18.42 27.05
CA ASN A 115 -23.96 -17.75 27.56
C ASN A 115 -23.93 -16.22 27.74
N HIS A 116 -23.59 -15.45 26.70
CA HIS A 116 -23.79 -13.99 26.80
C HIS A 116 -25.24 -13.53 26.56
N LEU A 117 -26.03 -14.24 25.76
CA LEU A 117 -27.35 -13.82 25.30
C LEU A 117 -28.26 -15.04 25.06
N ILE A 118 -29.47 -15.04 25.60
CA ILE A 118 -30.50 -16.07 25.34
C ILE A 118 -31.56 -15.45 24.44
N VAL A 119 -31.72 -15.98 23.23
CA VAL A 119 -32.72 -15.50 22.27
C VAL A 119 -34.07 -16.13 22.59
N ASP A 120 -35.08 -15.31 22.87
CA ASP A 120 -36.44 -15.79 23.01
C ASP A 120 -36.99 -16.15 21.62
N LYS A 121 -37.54 -17.36 21.49
CA LYS A 121 -38.10 -17.86 20.22
C LYS A 121 -39.57 -17.48 20.03
N GLU A 122 -40.19 -16.85 21.03
CA GLU A 122 -41.53 -16.30 20.88
C GLU A 122 -41.50 -15.02 20.03
N GLY A 123 -42.41 -14.93 19.05
CA GLY A 123 -42.44 -13.84 18.07
C GLY A 123 -42.60 -12.46 18.71
N PHE A 124 -41.88 -11.47 18.16
CA PHE A 124 -41.99 -10.08 18.58
C PHE A 124 -43.26 -9.42 18.01
N SER A 125 -44.09 -8.80 18.87
CA SER A 125 -45.26 -8.02 18.45
C SER A 125 -44.93 -6.53 18.30
N ILE A 126 -45.22 -5.96 17.12
CA ILE A 126 -45.01 -4.53 16.79
C ILE A 126 -45.66 -3.58 17.80
N GLU A 127 -46.77 -3.98 18.43
CA GLU A 127 -47.47 -3.22 19.47
C GLU A 127 -46.55 -2.80 20.64
N ARG A 128 -45.46 -3.56 20.90
CA ARG A 128 -44.46 -3.23 21.93
C ARG A 128 -43.47 -2.12 21.51
N LEU A 129 -43.43 -1.74 20.24
CA LEU A 129 -42.66 -0.59 19.73
C LEU A 129 -43.44 0.73 19.79
N VAL A 130 -44.73 0.70 20.12
CA VAL A 130 -45.57 1.89 20.28
C VAL A 130 -45.77 2.12 21.77
N SER A 131 -45.51 3.34 22.23
CA SER A 131 -45.80 3.76 23.60
C SER A 131 -46.50 5.12 23.61
N ALA A 132 -46.97 5.60 24.76
CA ALA A 132 -47.64 6.91 24.85
C ALA A 132 -46.78 8.07 24.30
N ASP A 133 -45.45 7.91 24.34
CA ASP A 133 -44.47 8.95 24.03
C ASP A 133 -43.64 8.67 22.75
N VAL A 134 -43.77 7.48 22.15
CA VAL A 134 -42.99 7.07 20.95
C VAL A 134 -43.94 6.73 19.80
N GLU A 135 -43.74 7.40 18.66
CA GLU A 135 -44.57 7.28 17.46
C GLU A 135 -43.77 6.85 16.23
N PHE A 136 -44.50 6.39 15.22
CA PHE A 136 -44.00 6.08 13.89
C PHE A 136 -44.48 7.12 12.91
N LEU A 137 -43.59 7.56 12.02
CA LEU A 137 -43.87 8.56 11.02
C LEU A 137 -43.33 8.11 9.66
N GLU A 138 -44.14 8.24 8.62
CA GLU A 138 -43.67 8.11 7.25
C GLU A 138 -43.32 9.47 6.67
N VAL A 139 -42.07 9.59 6.23
CA VAL A 139 -41.51 10.83 5.70
C VAL A 139 -41.03 10.64 4.28
N ARG A 140 -41.68 11.30 3.32
CA ARG A 140 -41.22 11.31 1.92
C ARG A 140 -40.20 12.43 1.71
N LEU A 141 -39.05 12.06 1.15
CA LEU A 141 -38.00 12.99 0.76
C LEU A 141 -38.36 13.71 -0.55
N MET A 142 -38.40 15.04 -0.52
CA MET A 142 -38.62 15.83 -1.74
C MET A 142 -37.32 16.10 -2.48
N HIS A 143 -37.39 16.43 -3.77
CA HIS A 143 -36.26 16.66 -4.68
C HIS A 143 -35.28 17.79 -4.26
N GLY A 144 -35.58 18.55 -3.21
CA GLY A 144 -34.72 19.60 -2.64
C GLY A 144 -34.26 19.35 -1.20
N SER A 145 -34.50 18.16 -0.65
CA SER A 145 -34.06 17.84 0.72
C SER A 145 -32.54 17.69 0.77
N HIS A 146 -31.91 18.28 1.79
CA HIS A 146 -30.48 18.13 2.09
C HIS A 146 -30.08 16.68 2.42
N MET A 147 -31.07 15.83 2.68
CA MET A 147 -30.89 14.40 2.93
C MET A 147 -30.65 13.61 1.64
N VAL A 148 -31.06 14.13 0.48
CA VAL A 148 -30.90 13.44 -0.81
C VAL A 148 -29.42 13.38 -1.19
N GLY A 149 -28.95 12.20 -1.57
CA GLY A 149 -27.56 11.94 -1.95
C GLY A 149 -26.62 11.62 -0.77
N GLN A 150 -27.14 11.60 0.47
CA GLN A 150 -26.40 11.17 1.66
C GLN A 150 -26.94 9.83 2.17
N SER A 151 -26.13 9.13 2.97
CA SER A 151 -26.55 7.95 3.73
C SER A 151 -26.88 8.31 5.18
N LEU A 152 -27.71 7.51 5.84
CA LEU A 152 -28.13 7.75 7.23
C LEU A 152 -26.93 7.82 8.21
N LEU A 153 -25.87 7.06 7.93
CA LEU A 153 -24.62 7.07 8.69
C LEU A 153 -23.85 8.38 8.51
N GLN A 154 -23.75 8.90 7.28
CA GLN A 154 -23.03 10.14 7.00
C GLN A 154 -23.67 11.36 7.66
N MET A 155 -24.99 11.35 7.82
CA MET A 155 -25.74 12.45 8.41
C MET A 155 -25.99 12.29 9.91
N ASP A 156 -25.54 11.18 10.51
CA ASP A 156 -25.75 10.84 11.91
C ASP A 156 -27.22 11.04 12.36
N PHE A 157 -28.15 10.47 11.58
CA PHE A 157 -29.58 10.76 11.67
C PHE A 157 -30.13 10.59 13.09
N ARG A 158 -29.65 9.56 13.81
CA ARG A 158 -30.05 9.26 15.18
C ARG A 158 -29.65 10.38 16.14
N GLN A 159 -28.44 10.92 16.03
CA GLN A 159 -28.00 11.99 16.91
C GLN A 159 -28.67 13.32 16.54
N GLN A 160 -28.81 13.61 15.24
CA GLN A 160 -29.34 14.89 14.75
C GLN A 160 -30.84 15.02 14.98
N TYR A 161 -31.62 13.96 14.76
CA TYR A 161 -33.09 14.00 14.80
C TYR A 161 -33.70 13.19 15.94
N GLN A 162 -32.86 12.56 16.78
CA GLN A 162 -33.28 11.71 17.92
C GLN A 162 -34.33 10.66 17.55
N GLY A 163 -34.32 10.23 16.28
CA GLY A 163 -35.19 9.21 15.72
C GLY A 163 -34.37 8.10 15.08
N ILE A 164 -34.94 6.89 15.04
CA ILE A 164 -34.35 5.73 14.39
C ILE A 164 -35.12 5.43 13.11
N VAL A 165 -34.44 5.41 11.97
CA VAL A 165 -35.03 4.95 10.72
C VAL A 165 -35.11 3.43 10.73
N LEU A 166 -36.31 2.90 10.53
CA LEU A 166 -36.57 1.47 10.57
C LEU A 166 -36.47 0.83 9.20
N ALA A 167 -36.99 1.52 8.18
CA ALA A 167 -37.00 1.08 6.79
C ALA A 167 -37.02 2.26 5.82
N ILE A 168 -36.55 2.02 4.59
CA ILE A 168 -36.63 2.96 3.47
C ILE A 168 -37.46 2.29 2.38
N ARG A 169 -38.55 2.91 1.95
CA ARG A 169 -39.39 2.44 0.84
C ARG A 169 -39.13 3.28 -0.40
N ARG A 170 -38.79 2.63 -1.50
CA ARG A 170 -38.53 3.24 -2.82
C ARG A 170 -39.42 2.55 -3.85
N GLY A 171 -40.51 3.20 -4.23
CA GLY A 171 -41.57 2.55 -5.01
C GLY A 171 -42.10 1.32 -4.25
N ASP A 172 -42.05 0.15 -4.90
CA ASP A 172 -42.48 -1.13 -4.31
C ASP A 172 -41.40 -1.83 -3.47
N MET A 173 -40.17 -1.33 -3.48
CA MET A 173 -39.04 -1.96 -2.78
C MET A 173 -38.88 -1.40 -1.37
N ILE A 174 -38.81 -2.27 -0.36
CA ILE A 174 -38.58 -1.90 1.04
C ILE A 174 -37.19 -2.37 1.47
N TYR A 175 -36.29 -1.41 1.69
CA TYR A 175 -34.95 -1.64 2.25
C TYR A 175 -35.03 -1.70 3.77
N LYS A 176 -34.60 -2.83 4.34
CA LYS A 176 -34.57 -3.10 5.79
C LYS A 176 -33.19 -3.53 6.29
N THR A 177 -32.21 -3.65 5.40
CA THR A 177 -30.84 -4.10 5.71
C THR A 177 -29.85 -3.04 5.27
N ASN A 178 -28.81 -2.79 6.09
CA ASN A 178 -27.72 -1.85 5.80
C ASN A 178 -28.24 -0.47 5.34
N ILE A 179 -29.41 -0.07 5.85
CA ILE A 179 -30.04 1.21 5.50
C ILE A 179 -29.16 2.39 5.90
N GLU A 180 -28.32 2.20 6.92
CA GLU A 180 -27.25 3.09 7.37
C GLU A 180 -26.39 3.61 6.20
N THR A 181 -26.08 2.74 5.23
CA THR A 181 -25.17 3.03 4.10
C THR A 181 -25.90 3.29 2.78
N VAL A 182 -27.24 3.17 2.75
CA VAL A 182 -28.02 3.40 1.53
C VAL A 182 -28.11 4.90 1.26
N LEU A 183 -27.75 5.30 0.04
CA LEU A 183 -27.94 6.68 -0.42
C LEU A 183 -29.43 6.96 -0.61
N LEU A 184 -29.90 8.00 0.06
CA LEU A 184 -31.26 8.51 -0.02
C LEU A 184 -31.51 9.18 -1.37
N LEU A 185 -32.60 8.82 -2.03
CA LEU A 185 -33.02 9.41 -3.31
C LEU A 185 -34.27 10.27 -3.14
N PRO A 186 -34.58 11.16 -4.11
CA PRO A 186 -35.88 11.81 -4.16
C PRO A 186 -37.01 10.77 -4.17
N ASP A 187 -38.12 11.11 -3.51
CA ASP A 187 -39.31 10.27 -3.33
C ASP A 187 -39.16 9.02 -2.46
N ASP A 188 -37.96 8.77 -1.89
CA ASP A 188 -37.80 7.74 -0.85
C ASP A 188 -38.70 8.07 0.35
N ILE A 189 -39.35 7.05 0.90
CA ILE A 189 -40.21 7.14 2.08
C ILE A 189 -39.48 6.49 3.25
N LEU A 190 -39.15 7.28 4.25
CA LEU A 190 -38.50 6.85 5.48
C LEU A 190 -39.56 6.50 6.51
N LEU A 191 -39.50 5.28 7.05
CA LEU A 191 -40.24 4.91 8.25
C LEU A 191 -39.37 5.24 9.46
N VAL A 192 -39.74 6.29 10.20
CA VAL A 192 -38.99 6.81 11.34
C VAL A 192 -39.74 6.50 12.63
N GLN A 193 -39.03 6.03 13.64
CA GLN A 193 -39.53 5.88 15.01
C GLN A 193 -38.82 6.90 15.91
N GLY A 194 -39.57 7.65 16.72
CA GLY A 194 -38.99 8.67 17.58
C GLY A 194 -39.96 9.14 18.66
N TRP A 195 -39.46 9.96 19.60
CA TRP A 195 -40.29 10.59 20.61
C TRP A 195 -41.24 11.60 19.95
N ARG A 196 -42.53 11.61 20.34
CA ARG A 196 -43.56 12.47 19.71
C ARG A 196 -43.11 13.94 19.66
N GLU A 197 -42.53 14.44 20.75
CA GLU A 197 -42.06 15.82 20.87
C GLU A 197 -40.92 16.16 19.88
N GLN A 198 -40.01 15.21 19.63
CA GLN A 198 -38.84 15.40 18.75
C GLN A 198 -39.17 15.15 17.27
N LEU A 199 -40.12 14.26 16.99
CA LEU A 199 -40.66 14.09 15.63
C LEU A 199 -41.37 15.36 15.14
N THR A 200 -41.80 16.24 16.06
CA THR A 200 -42.32 17.58 15.72
C THR A 200 -41.29 18.44 15.00
N ASP A 201 -40.00 18.31 15.28
CA ASP A 201 -38.96 19.09 14.60
C ASP A 201 -38.76 18.62 13.15
N LEU A 202 -38.90 17.31 12.92
CA LEU A 202 -38.98 16.72 11.58
C LEU A 202 -40.19 17.28 10.82
N LEU A 203 -41.35 17.40 11.48
CA LEU A 203 -42.60 17.91 10.90
C LEU A 203 -42.50 19.33 10.30
N HIS A 204 -41.56 20.16 10.77
CA HIS A 204 -41.42 21.55 10.33
C HIS A 204 -40.43 21.77 9.17
N GLN A 205 -39.81 20.71 8.64
CA GLN A 205 -38.83 20.82 7.56
C GLN A 205 -39.50 21.04 6.19
N PRO A 206 -39.11 22.09 5.42
CA PRO A 206 -39.80 22.49 4.18
C PRO A 206 -39.67 21.51 3.01
N HIS A 207 -38.79 20.50 3.12
CA HIS A 207 -38.50 19.54 2.06
C HIS A 207 -38.87 18.09 2.42
N LEU A 208 -39.67 17.90 3.47
CA LEU A 208 -40.19 16.62 3.91
C LEU A 208 -41.71 16.62 3.78
N LYS A 209 -42.26 15.61 3.10
CA LYS A 209 -43.72 15.44 2.97
C LYS A 209 -44.17 14.25 3.81
N PHE A 210 -45.01 14.51 4.80
CA PHE A 210 -45.54 13.48 5.67
C PHE A 210 -46.67 12.71 4.99
N ILE A 211 -46.65 11.40 5.20
CA ILE A 211 -47.68 10.49 4.71
C ILE A 211 -48.36 9.90 5.93
N THR A 212 -49.70 9.82 5.89
CA THR A 212 -50.46 9.08 6.90
C THR A 212 -50.03 7.62 6.86
N LEU A 213 -49.62 7.09 8.00
CA LEU A 213 -49.12 5.73 8.08
C LEU A 213 -50.31 4.77 8.02
N ASP A 214 -50.52 4.12 6.87
CA ASP A 214 -51.68 3.27 6.60
C ASP A 214 -51.62 1.95 7.39
N SER A 215 -50.46 1.28 7.41
CA SER A 215 -50.23 0.01 8.12
C SER A 215 -48.73 -0.23 8.33
N ILE A 216 -48.29 -0.39 9.59
CA ILE A 216 -46.89 -0.75 9.92
C ILE A 216 -46.58 -2.18 9.43
N ALA A 217 -47.58 -3.06 9.36
CA ALA A 217 -47.42 -4.46 8.97
C ALA A 217 -46.90 -4.61 7.53
N ASP A 218 -47.13 -3.62 6.66
CA ASP A 218 -46.68 -3.63 5.27
C ASP A 218 -45.15 -3.64 5.15
N TYR A 219 -44.45 -3.11 6.17
CA TYR A 219 -43.00 -3.14 6.25
C TYR A 219 -42.44 -4.50 6.70
N LYS A 220 -43.27 -5.42 7.21
CA LYS A 220 -42.90 -6.73 7.78
C LYS A 220 -41.67 -6.60 8.68
N LEU A 221 -41.78 -5.74 9.68
CA LEU A 221 -40.68 -5.44 10.60
C LEU A 221 -40.40 -6.65 11.50
N GLU A 222 -41.40 -7.46 11.85
CA GLU A 222 -41.29 -8.63 12.72
C GLU A 222 -40.19 -9.63 12.30
N GLU A 223 -39.80 -9.68 11.02
CA GLU A 223 -38.73 -10.55 10.50
C GLU A 223 -37.31 -10.11 10.94
N ARG A 224 -37.18 -8.93 11.56
CA ARG A 224 -35.88 -8.26 11.83
C ARG A 224 -35.69 -7.80 13.26
N PHE A 225 -36.70 -7.97 14.11
CA PHE A 225 -36.58 -7.70 15.54
C PHE A 225 -36.52 -9.03 16.30
N MET A 226 -35.67 -9.06 17.30
CA MET A 226 -35.48 -10.22 18.16
C MET A 226 -35.43 -9.75 19.60
N VAL A 227 -35.96 -10.59 20.48
CA VAL A 227 -35.93 -10.36 21.92
C VAL A 227 -34.79 -11.19 22.48
N VAL A 228 -33.88 -10.52 23.16
CA VAL A 228 -32.68 -11.13 23.71
C VAL A 228 -32.63 -10.90 25.20
N HIS A 229 -32.64 -11.98 25.97
CA HIS A 229 -32.57 -11.94 27.42
C HIS A 229 -31.11 -11.94 27.88
N VAL A 230 -30.80 -11.05 28.82
CA VAL A 230 -29.48 -10.93 29.44
C VAL A 230 -29.49 -11.73 30.76
N PRO A 231 -28.89 -12.92 30.79
CA PRO A 231 -28.88 -13.74 32.01
C PRO A 231 -27.98 -13.11 33.09
N GLU A 232 -28.16 -13.53 34.35
CA GLU A 232 -27.45 -12.96 35.51
C GLU A 232 -25.92 -13.13 35.44
N ASP A 233 -25.43 -14.13 34.70
CA ASP A 233 -24.02 -14.43 34.47
C ASP A 233 -23.44 -13.74 33.22
N SER A 234 -24.23 -12.89 32.53
CA SER A 234 -23.78 -12.23 31.31
C SER A 234 -22.71 -11.17 31.59
N ARG A 235 -21.62 -11.19 30.81
CA ARG A 235 -20.56 -10.17 30.84
C ARG A 235 -20.99 -8.79 30.31
N LEU A 236 -22.23 -8.68 29.82
CA LEU A 236 -22.84 -7.41 29.43
C LEU A 236 -23.36 -6.63 30.65
N VAL A 237 -23.62 -7.31 31.77
CA VAL A 237 -24.12 -6.68 33.00
C VAL A 237 -23.10 -5.67 33.52
N GLY A 238 -23.55 -4.44 33.75
CA GLY A 238 -22.72 -3.33 34.23
C GLY A 238 -21.99 -2.55 33.15
N LYS A 239 -22.08 -2.95 31.86
CA LYS A 239 -21.54 -2.18 30.72
C LYS A 239 -22.60 -1.23 30.16
N THR A 240 -22.15 -0.09 29.63
CA THR A 240 -23.01 0.81 28.83
C THR A 240 -23.32 0.19 27.47
N LEU A 241 -24.40 0.63 26.80
CA LEU A 241 -24.73 0.15 25.45
C LEU A 241 -23.59 0.39 24.46
N ILE A 242 -22.85 1.49 24.55
CA ILE A 242 -21.69 1.76 23.71
C ILE A 242 -20.50 0.84 24.05
N ASP A 243 -20.19 0.63 25.33
CA ASP A 243 -19.10 -0.24 25.77
C ASP A 243 -19.40 -1.73 25.54
N SER A 244 -20.69 -2.07 25.41
CA SER A 244 -21.14 -3.43 25.08
C SER A 244 -20.72 -3.86 23.67
N ARG A 245 -20.48 -2.89 22.77
CA ARG A 245 -20.19 -3.08 21.34
C ARG A 245 -21.18 -3.99 20.61
N LEU A 246 -22.42 -4.12 21.10
CA LEU A 246 -23.47 -4.93 20.47
C LEU A 246 -23.75 -4.50 19.03
N ALA A 247 -23.76 -3.20 18.77
CA ALA A 247 -23.94 -2.65 17.43
C ALA A 247 -22.71 -2.90 16.54
N ASP A 248 -21.52 -2.51 17.00
CA ASP A 248 -20.30 -2.50 16.17
C ASP A 248 -19.70 -3.89 15.94
N SER A 249 -19.64 -4.72 16.99
CA SER A 249 -18.99 -6.03 16.93
C SER A 249 -19.94 -7.13 16.49
N TYR A 250 -21.24 -7.01 16.77
CA TYR A 250 -22.21 -8.08 16.50
C TYR A 250 -23.26 -7.71 15.45
N GLY A 251 -23.30 -6.45 14.99
CA GLY A 251 -24.32 -5.97 14.04
C GLY A 251 -25.73 -5.96 14.65
N LEU A 252 -25.81 -5.93 15.98
CA LEU A 252 -27.04 -6.05 16.77
C LEU A 252 -27.40 -4.67 17.35
N GLY A 253 -28.26 -3.94 16.64
CA GLY A 253 -28.69 -2.62 17.09
C GLY A 253 -29.72 -2.73 18.22
N VAL A 254 -29.42 -2.21 19.42
CA VAL A 254 -30.37 -2.21 20.54
C VAL A 254 -31.41 -1.11 20.33
N MET A 255 -32.67 -1.52 20.22
CA MET A 255 -33.84 -0.67 19.93
C MET A 255 -34.63 -0.35 21.19
N GLY A 256 -34.54 -1.20 22.22
CA GLY A 256 -35.25 -1.03 23.48
C GLY A 256 -34.73 -1.95 24.57
N ILE A 257 -35.00 -1.57 25.81
CA ILE A 257 -34.70 -2.37 27.01
C ILE A 257 -36.01 -2.55 27.79
N LEU A 258 -36.37 -3.79 28.05
CA LEU A 258 -37.46 -4.15 28.96
C LEU A 258 -36.85 -4.49 30.32
N ARG A 259 -37.19 -3.68 31.34
CA ARG A 259 -36.73 -3.84 32.72
C ARG A 259 -37.92 -3.79 33.66
N ALA A 260 -38.10 -4.85 34.46
CA ALA A 260 -39.15 -4.95 35.48
C ALA A 260 -40.57 -4.56 34.98
N GLY A 261 -40.92 -4.95 33.74
CA GLY A 261 -42.22 -4.66 33.13
C GLY A 261 -42.38 -3.25 32.53
N LYS A 262 -41.34 -2.40 32.58
CA LYS A 262 -41.29 -1.12 31.86
C LYS A 262 -40.46 -1.27 30.58
N THR A 263 -41.06 -0.90 29.46
CA THR A 263 -40.39 -0.87 28.15
C THR A 263 -39.81 0.51 27.93
N ARG A 264 -38.48 0.60 27.87
CA ARG A 264 -37.77 1.82 27.44
C ARG A 264 -37.37 1.65 25.98
N LEU A 265 -38.01 2.41 25.10
CA LEU A 265 -37.69 2.45 23.68
C LEU A 265 -36.62 3.54 23.44
N ILE A 266 -35.72 3.32 22.46
CA ILE A 266 -34.64 4.25 22.09
C ILE A 266 -33.74 4.56 23.31
N PRO A 267 -33.04 3.55 23.86
CA PRO A 267 -32.12 3.79 24.99
C PRO A 267 -30.95 4.67 24.55
N LEU A 268 -30.43 5.47 25.48
CA LEU A 268 -29.26 6.32 25.25
C LEU A 268 -27.98 5.46 25.18
N PRO A 269 -26.94 5.88 24.43
CA PRO A 269 -25.71 5.09 24.28
C PRO A 269 -24.98 4.78 25.59
N ASP A 270 -25.13 5.62 26.61
CA ASP A 270 -24.55 5.52 27.95
C ASP A 270 -25.41 4.70 28.94
N GLU A 271 -26.57 4.21 28.51
CA GLU A 271 -27.44 3.39 29.36
C GLU A 271 -26.75 2.07 29.75
N VAL A 272 -26.76 1.73 31.04
CA VAL A 272 -26.12 0.52 31.57
C VAL A 272 -27.07 -0.68 31.49
N ILE A 273 -26.55 -1.80 30.96
CA ILE A 273 -27.25 -3.09 30.87
C ILE A 273 -27.25 -3.74 32.26
N GLU A 274 -28.42 -4.15 32.75
CA GLU A 274 -28.60 -4.82 34.03
C GLU A 274 -28.91 -6.32 33.87
N ALA A 275 -28.65 -7.10 34.92
CA ALA A 275 -29.01 -8.51 34.94
C ALA A 275 -30.53 -8.69 34.86
N GLY A 276 -30.99 -9.60 34.00
CA GLY A 276 -32.42 -9.83 33.76
C GLY A 276 -33.05 -8.85 32.76
N ASP A 277 -32.29 -7.91 32.19
CA ASP A 277 -32.77 -7.05 31.12
C ASP A 277 -33.18 -7.89 29.90
N THR A 278 -34.25 -7.46 29.26
CA THR A 278 -34.70 -8.03 27.99
C THR A 278 -34.49 -7.00 26.89
N LEU A 279 -33.45 -7.20 26.09
CA LEU A 279 -33.05 -6.29 25.01
C LEU A 279 -33.87 -6.58 23.76
N LEU A 280 -34.50 -5.54 23.22
CA LEU A 280 -35.06 -5.57 21.89
C LEU A 280 -33.98 -5.18 20.89
N VAL A 281 -33.62 -6.10 20.01
CA VAL A 281 -32.50 -5.94 19.09
C VAL A 281 -32.98 -6.02 17.65
N LYS A 282 -32.42 -5.15 16.79
CA LYS A 282 -32.59 -5.18 15.33
C LYS A 282 -31.42 -5.95 14.70
N GLY A 283 -31.71 -7.04 14.00
CA GLY A 283 -30.72 -7.93 13.40
C GLY A 283 -31.34 -9.01 12.51
N ARG A 284 -30.55 -9.86 11.85
CA ARG A 284 -31.07 -11.10 11.24
C ARG A 284 -30.78 -12.27 12.18
N GLN A 285 -31.67 -13.26 12.27
CA GLN A 285 -31.37 -14.51 13.01
C GLN A 285 -30.06 -15.17 12.53
N SER A 286 -29.74 -15.04 11.24
CA SER A 286 -28.47 -15.53 10.69
C SER A 286 -27.24 -14.85 11.30
N ASP A 287 -27.33 -13.58 11.71
CA ASP A 287 -26.21 -12.85 12.31
C ASP A 287 -25.93 -13.38 13.73
N LEU A 288 -26.97 -13.68 14.52
CA LEU A 288 -26.84 -14.34 15.83
C LEU A 288 -26.17 -15.71 15.73
N HIS A 289 -26.58 -16.54 14.76
CA HIS A 289 -25.97 -17.86 14.58
C HIS A 289 -24.48 -17.73 14.26
N LEU A 290 -24.05 -16.74 13.47
CA LEU A 290 -22.62 -16.50 13.20
C LEU A 290 -21.86 -16.15 14.49
N VAL A 291 -22.47 -15.35 15.36
CA VAL A 291 -21.90 -14.98 16.67
C VAL A 291 -21.73 -16.20 17.57
N GLU A 292 -22.76 -17.06 17.68
CA GLU A 292 -22.67 -18.33 18.41
C GLU A 292 -21.57 -19.25 17.84
N GLY A 293 -21.42 -19.27 16.51
CA GLY A 293 -20.37 -20.05 15.83
C GLY A 293 -18.95 -19.58 16.17
N MET A 294 -18.75 -18.26 16.25
CA MET A 294 -17.47 -17.65 16.63
C MET A 294 -17.13 -17.90 18.10
N GLN A 295 -18.13 -17.88 18.99
CA GLN A 295 -17.95 -18.23 20.42
C GLN A 295 -17.55 -19.70 20.62
N GLY A 296 -17.90 -20.57 19.68
CA GLY A 296 -17.53 -21.99 19.71
C GLY A 296 -16.07 -22.29 19.30
N LEU A 297 -15.34 -21.33 18.74
CA LEU A 297 -13.99 -21.53 18.23
C LEU A 297 -13.02 -21.83 19.37
N LYS A 298 -12.34 -22.99 19.29
CA LYS A 298 -11.35 -23.39 20.29
C LYS A 298 -9.94 -23.15 19.76
N VAL A 299 -9.11 -22.51 20.59
CA VAL A 299 -7.67 -22.43 20.36
C VAL A 299 -7.07 -23.81 20.65
N VAL A 300 -6.52 -24.48 19.63
CA VAL A 300 -6.02 -25.86 19.75
C VAL A 300 -4.57 -25.90 20.23
N THR A 301 -3.76 -24.94 19.83
CA THR A 301 -2.30 -25.02 19.96
C THR A 301 -1.72 -23.63 20.19
N GLN A 302 -0.92 -23.46 21.26
CA GLN A 302 -0.08 -22.27 21.50
C GLN A 302 1.29 -22.35 20.78
N THR A 303 1.54 -23.46 20.08
CA THR A 303 2.76 -23.72 19.31
C THR A 303 2.52 -23.31 17.86
N THR A 304 3.31 -22.35 17.41
CA THR A 304 3.27 -21.74 16.07
C THR A 304 3.71 -22.77 15.01
N PRO A 305 2.96 -23.00 13.93
CA PRO A 305 3.48 -23.75 12.78
C PRO A 305 4.68 -23.01 12.18
N GLY A 306 5.68 -23.76 11.70
CA GLY A 306 6.87 -23.18 11.07
C GLY A 306 6.54 -22.56 9.71
N LEU A 307 7.28 -21.52 9.30
CA LEU A 307 7.13 -20.88 7.99
C LEU A 307 7.34 -21.85 6.82
N ASP A 308 8.10 -22.92 7.01
CA ASP A 308 8.28 -23.99 6.02
C ASP A 308 6.95 -24.72 5.68
N GLU A 309 5.94 -24.67 6.57
CA GLU A 309 4.60 -25.21 6.32
C GLU A 309 3.70 -24.21 5.55
N LEU A 310 4.13 -22.95 5.43
CA LEU A 310 3.42 -21.87 4.73
C LEU A 310 3.92 -21.65 3.29
N GLU A 311 5.02 -22.31 2.91
CA GLU A 311 5.56 -22.33 1.56
C GLU A 311 5.22 -23.66 0.88
N SER A 312 4.84 -23.59 -0.39
CA SER A 312 4.62 -24.75 -1.24
C SER A 312 5.20 -24.47 -2.64
N ASP A 313 5.12 -25.45 -3.54
CA ASP A 313 5.55 -25.23 -4.92
C ASP A 313 4.74 -24.10 -5.60
N GLU A 314 3.50 -23.88 -5.18
CA GLU A 314 2.58 -22.89 -5.76
C GLU A 314 2.49 -21.57 -4.96
N ILE A 315 2.82 -21.60 -3.67
CA ILE A 315 2.65 -20.46 -2.74
C ILE A 315 3.99 -20.10 -2.12
N GLY A 316 4.34 -18.82 -2.20
CA GLY A 316 5.62 -18.31 -1.73
C GLY A 316 5.48 -17.18 -0.73
N LEU A 317 6.62 -16.85 -0.14
CA LEU A 317 6.82 -15.69 0.69
C LEU A 317 7.82 -14.75 -0.02
N VAL A 318 7.53 -13.45 -0.06
CA VAL A 318 8.45 -12.47 -0.66
C VAL A 318 8.49 -11.19 0.16
N GLU A 319 9.66 -10.59 0.26
CA GLU A 319 9.82 -9.26 0.82
C GLU A 319 9.83 -8.20 -0.29
N ALA A 320 8.96 -7.19 -0.16
CA ALA A 320 8.84 -6.10 -1.11
C ALA A 320 8.97 -4.76 -0.40
N VAL A 321 9.84 -3.88 -0.91
CA VAL A 321 10.02 -2.51 -0.40
C VAL A 321 9.19 -1.55 -1.23
N LEU A 322 8.55 -0.57 -0.61
CA LEU A 322 7.84 0.48 -1.35
C LEU A 322 8.82 1.36 -2.14
N SER A 323 8.51 1.57 -3.42
CA SER A 323 9.35 2.39 -4.29
C SER A 323 9.29 3.89 -3.93
N PRO A 324 10.34 4.68 -4.23
CA PRO A 324 10.39 6.11 -3.92
C PRO A 324 9.31 6.96 -4.61
N HIS A 325 8.75 6.45 -5.71
CA HIS A 325 7.69 7.12 -6.48
C HIS A 325 6.34 6.40 -6.29
N SER A 326 6.22 5.57 -5.26
CA SER A 326 5.05 4.75 -5.04
C SER A 326 3.81 5.59 -4.75
N SER A 327 2.72 5.31 -5.48
CA SER A 327 1.42 5.93 -5.28
C SER A 327 0.69 5.45 -4.02
N LEU A 328 1.30 4.52 -3.29
CA LEU A 328 0.76 3.84 -2.11
C LEU A 328 1.19 4.48 -0.80
N VAL A 329 2.16 5.40 -0.83
CA VAL A 329 2.64 6.12 0.37
C VAL A 329 1.49 6.92 0.99
N GLY A 330 1.33 6.79 2.30
CA GLY A 330 0.29 7.43 3.10
C GLY A 330 -1.05 6.70 3.14
N LYS A 331 -1.26 5.66 2.31
CA LYS A 331 -2.48 4.86 2.30
C LYS A 331 -2.38 3.65 3.22
N THR A 332 -3.52 3.16 3.68
CA THR A 332 -3.59 1.92 4.47
C THR A 332 -3.84 0.69 3.59
N LEU A 333 -3.50 -0.51 4.06
CA LEU A 333 -3.80 -1.74 3.32
C LEU A 333 -5.32 -1.93 3.11
N HIS A 334 -6.12 -1.43 4.06
CA HIS A 334 -7.56 -1.44 3.98
C HIS A 334 -8.09 -0.57 2.84
N GLU A 335 -7.67 0.69 2.76
CA GLU A 335 -8.04 1.62 1.69
C GLU A 335 -7.65 1.11 0.31
N LEU A 336 -6.48 0.46 0.23
CA LEU A 336 -5.95 -0.11 -0.99
C LEU A 336 -6.68 -1.39 -1.42
N ASN A 337 -7.50 -1.98 -0.55
CA ASN A 337 -8.04 -3.32 -0.72
C ASN A 337 -6.95 -4.31 -1.17
N PHE A 338 -5.79 -4.24 -0.50
CA PHE A 338 -4.52 -4.80 -1.00
C PHE A 338 -4.65 -6.26 -1.47
N ARG A 339 -5.33 -7.09 -0.68
CA ARG A 339 -5.54 -8.51 -0.99
C ARG A 339 -6.39 -8.74 -2.24
N LEU A 340 -7.42 -7.93 -2.47
CA LEU A 340 -8.26 -8.02 -3.67
C LEU A 340 -7.51 -7.51 -4.91
N LYS A 341 -6.75 -6.42 -4.75
CA LYS A 341 -6.01 -5.80 -5.86
C LYS A 341 -4.83 -6.67 -6.33
N TYR A 342 -4.02 -7.14 -5.39
CA TYR A 342 -2.77 -7.84 -5.70
C TYR A 342 -2.87 -9.37 -5.56
N GLY A 343 -3.90 -9.89 -4.88
CA GLY A 343 -4.03 -11.33 -4.61
C GLY A 343 -3.02 -11.83 -3.57
N LEU A 344 -2.47 -10.94 -2.75
CA LEU A 344 -1.41 -11.20 -1.79
C LEU A 344 -1.84 -10.75 -0.39
N SER A 345 -1.37 -11.46 0.63
CA SER A 345 -1.59 -11.13 2.04
C SER A 345 -0.32 -10.53 2.63
N VAL A 346 -0.44 -9.51 3.47
CA VAL A 346 0.69 -8.91 4.18
C VAL A 346 0.78 -9.53 5.57
N LEU A 347 1.90 -10.20 5.87
CA LEU A 347 2.15 -10.82 7.18
C LEU A 347 2.88 -9.88 8.14
N ALA A 348 3.76 -9.01 7.62
CA ALA A 348 4.48 -8.06 8.45
C ALA A 348 4.89 -6.81 7.68
N ILE A 349 5.07 -5.71 8.42
CA ILE A 349 5.67 -4.48 7.91
C ILE A 349 6.92 -4.18 8.73
N TRP A 350 8.08 -4.12 8.10
CA TRP A 350 9.33 -3.70 8.70
C TRP A 350 9.55 -2.20 8.48
N ARG A 351 9.74 -1.46 9.58
CA ARG A 351 9.96 -0.02 9.57
C ARG A 351 11.00 0.38 10.62
N GLN A 352 12.05 1.08 10.19
CA GLN A 352 13.09 1.64 11.06
C GLN A 352 13.70 0.63 12.06
N GLY A 353 13.89 -0.62 11.64
CA GLY A 353 14.50 -1.66 12.49
C GLY A 353 13.51 -2.40 13.40
N ARG A 354 12.20 -2.23 13.20
CA ARG A 354 11.16 -2.94 13.94
C ARG A 354 10.18 -3.62 12.99
N ALA A 355 9.84 -4.88 13.27
CA ALA A 355 8.74 -5.59 12.63
C ALA A 355 7.40 -5.25 13.32
N TYR A 356 6.43 -4.84 12.53
CA TYR A 356 5.04 -4.66 12.92
C TYR A 356 4.21 -5.83 12.38
N ARG A 357 3.35 -6.40 13.23
CA ARG A 357 2.53 -7.61 12.95
C ARG A 357 1.05 -7.46 13.30
N SER A 358 0.65 -6.32 13.86
CA SER A 358 -0.71 -6.07 14.33
C SER A 358 -1.23 -4.75 13.77
N ASN A 359 -2.53 -4.69 13.52
CA ASN A 359 -3.21 -3.54 12.92
C ASN A 359 -2.58 -3.11 11.59
N LEU A 360 -1.98 -4.05 10.84
CA LEU A 360 -1.37 -3.79 9.53
C LEU A 360 -2.41 -3.22 8.55
N ARG A 361 -3.67 -3.63 8.71
CA ARG A 361 -4.78 -3.21 7.85
C ARG A 361 -4.97 -1.69 7.83
N ASP A 362 -4.89 -1.06 9.00
CA ASP A 362 -5.19 0.36 9.20
C ASP A 362 -3.91 1.19 9.41
N MET A 363 -2.73 0.57 9.27
CA MET A 363 -1.45 1.24 9.38
C MET A 363 -1.11 1.95 8.06
N PRO A 364 -0.82 3.26 8.06
CA PRO A 364 -0.41 3.97 6.86
C PRO A 364 1.00 3.54 6.46
N LEU A 365 1.17 3.28 5.17
CA LEU A 365 2.44 2.90 4.56
C LEU A 365 3.35 4.11 4.37
N PHE A 366 4.64 3.98 4.70
CA PHE A 366 5.63 5.02 4.48
C PHE A 366 6.71 4.56 3.51
N PHE A 367 7.39 5.55 2.93
CA PHE A 367 8.58 5.30 2.14
C PHE A 367 9.65 4.57 2.97
N GLY A 368 10.22 3.50 2.41
CA GLY A 368 11.21 2.66 3.07
C GLY A 368 10.62 1.55 3.95
N ASP A 369 9.29 1.41 4.03
CA ASP A 369 8.69 0.21 4.60
C ASP A 369 8.98 -1.01 3.72
N ALA A 370 9.37 -2.09 4.37
CA ALA A 370 9.45 -3.43 3.77
C ALA A 370 8.21 -4.22 4.18
N LEU A 371 7.51 -4.79 3.22
CA LEU A 371 6.35 -5.65 3.45
C LEU A 371 6.76 -7.10 3.23
N LEU A 372 6.43 -7.96 4.20
CA LEU A 372 6.50 -9.39 4.05
C LEU A 372 5.17 -9.88 3.48
N LEU A 373 5.19 -10.41 2.26
CA LEU A 373 4.02 -10.76 1.48
C LEU A 373 3.93 -12.27 1.29
N HIS A 374 2.72 -12.80 1.40
CA HIS A 374 2.40 -14.22 1.25
C HIS A 374 1.30 -14.40 0.19
N GLY A 375 1.48 -15.39 -0.69
CA GLY A 375 0.46 -15.74 -1.67
C GLY A 375 0.99 -16.55 -2.86
N PRO A 376 0.17 -16.72 -3.91
CA PRO A 376 0.56 -17.52 -5.08
C PRO A 376 1.81 -16.95 -5.77
N ARG A 377 2.77 -17.82 -6.13
CA ARG A 377 4.02 -17.42 -6.79
C ARG A 377 3.81 -16.65 -8.10
N GLU A 378 2.74 -16.96 -8.83
CA GLU A 378 2.35 -16.19 -10.03
C GLU A 378 2.06 -14.72 -9.69
N ARG A 379 1.33 -14.47 -8.60
CA ARG A 379 0.98 -13.11 -8.14
C ARG A 379 2.21 -12.37 -7.60
N LEU A 380 3.09 -13.06 -6.88
CA LEU A 380 4.35 -12.50 -6.40
C LEU A 380 5.27 -12.05 -7.56
N ARG A 381 5.31 -12.83 -8.64
CA ARG A 381 6.04 -12.45 -9.88
C ARG A 381 5.45 -11.24 -10.59
N ILE A 382 4.12 -11.12 -10.63
CA ILE A 382 3.45 -9.94 -11.19
C ILE A 382 3.74 -8.70 -10.34
N LEU A 383 3.74 -8.85 -9.01
CA LEU A 383 4.08 -7.76 -8.09
C LEU A 383 5.49 -7.21 -8.33
N GLY A 384 6.46 -8.08 -8.68
CA GLY A 384 7.81 -7.66 -9.07
C GLY A 384 7.89 -6.76 -10.31
N ARG A 385 6.82 -6.68 -11.11
CA ARG A 385 6.72 -5.81 -12.30
C ARG A 385 5.99 -4.49 -11.99
N GLU A 386 5.38 -4.34 -10.82
CA GLU A 386 4.65 -3.14 -10.43
C GLU A 386 5.63 -2.01 -10.04
N PRO A 387 5.46 -0.79 -10.56
CA PRO A 387 6.38 0.33 -10.29
C PRO A 387 6.35 0.82 -8.84
N ASP A 388 5.28 0.50 -8.11
CA ASP A 388 5.08 0.88 -6.71
C ASP A 388 5.90 0.02 -5.73
N PHE A 389 6.44 -1.12 -6.17
CA PHE A 389 7.19 -2.08 -5.34
C PHE A 389 8.58 -2.37 -5.90
N LEU A 390 9.53 -2.56 -5.01
CA LEU A 390 10.88 -3.04 -5.28
C LEU A 390 11.03 -4.38 -4.57
N VAL A 391 10.92 -5.47 -5.33
CA VAL A 391 11.12 -6.82 -4.81
C VAL A 391 12.59 -7.18 -4.95
N LEU A 392 13.25 -7.42 -3.82
CA LEU A 392 14.71 -7.59 -3.74
C LEU A 392 15.15 -9.06 -3.81
N THR A 393 14.22 -10.00 -3.74
CA THR A 393 14.49 -11.44 -3.81
C THR A 393 14.62 -11.92 -5.26
N GLU A 394 15.61 -12.77 -5.50
CA GLU A 394 15.90 -13.37 -6.81
C GLU A 394 14.71 -14.15 -7.40
N GLU A 395 13.71 -14.58 -6.61
CA GLU A 395 12.56 -15.32 -7.13
C GLU A 395 11.57 -14.47 -7.97
N ALA A 396 11.56 -13.15 -7.78
CA ALA A 396 10.64 -12.24 -8.49
C ALA A 396 11.25 -11.59 -9.75
N GLN A 397 12.57 -11.61 -9.88
CA GLN A 397 13.25 -11.23 -11.13
C GLN A 397 13.42 -12.50 -11.96
N GLU A 398 12.96 -12.52 -13.21
CA GLU A 398 13.19 -13.68 -14.09
C GLU A 398 14.69 -13.99 -14.12
N ALA A 399 15.06 -15.20 -13.64
CA ALA A 399 16.44 -15.66 -13.67
C ALA A 399 17.00 -15.44 -15.09
N PRO A 400 18.17 -14.80 -15.24
CA PRO A 400 18.76 -14.55 -16.55
C PRO A 400 18.80 -15.85 -17.35
N ARG A 401 18.39 -15.82 -18.63
CA ARG A 401 18.44 -17.01 -19.51
C ARG A 401 19.90 -17.42 -19.70
N GLN A 402 20.43 -18.23 -18.78
CA GLN A 402 21.88 -18.51 -18.69
C GLN A 402 22.42 -19.14 -19.97
N GLU A 403 21.59 -19.91 -20.67
CA GLU A 403 21.89 -20.52 -21.98
C GLU A 403 22.21 -19.49 -23.08
N LYS A 404 21.74 -18.25 -22.94
CA LYS A 404 21.90 -17.17 -23.93
C LYS A 404 23.07 -16.23 -23.62
N ILE A 405 23.72 -16.36 -22.46
CA ILE A 405 24.91 -15.58 -22.09
C ILE A 405 26.00 -15.57 -23.18
N PRO A 406 26.44 -16.71 -23.75
CA PRO A 406 27.50 -16.69 -24.75
C PRO A 406 27.09 -15.95 -26.02
N VAL A 407 25.81 -16.03 -26.42
CA VAL A 407 25.28 -15.32 -27.57
C VAL A 407 25.23 -13.81 -27.30
N ALA A 408 24.76 -13.40 -26.12
CA ALA A 408 24.73 -12.00 -25.72
C ALA A 408 26.15 -11.39 -25.66
N LEU A 409 27.14 -12.12 -25.14
CA LEU A 409 28.54 -11.70 -25.13
C LEU A 409 29.13 -11.57 -26.54
N LEU A 410 28.82 -12.52 -27.43
CA LEU A 410 29.23 -12.46 -28.82
C LEU A 410 28.64 -11.23 -29.52
N VAL A 411 27.34 -10.98 -29.35
CA VAL A 411 26.69 -9.79 -29.92
C VAL A 411 27.29 -8.51 -29.35
N MET A 412 27.55 -8.44 -28.04
CA MET A 412 28.24 -7.31 -27.43
C MET A 412 29.62 -7.08 -28.07
N GLY A 413 30.39 -8.15 -28.34
CA GLY A 413 31.66 -8.06 -29.07
C GLY A 413 31.50 -7.54 -30.49
N ILE A 414 30.49 -8.03 -31.22
CA ILE A 414 30.15 -7.55 -32.59
C ILE A 414 29.80 -6.06 -32.59
N VAL A 415 29.17 -5.55 -31.54
CA VAL A 415 28.84 -4.12 -31.42
C VAL A 415 30.06 -3.30 -31.02
N LEU A 416 30.80 -3.71 -30.00
CA LEU A 416 31.86 -2.91 -29.39
C LEU A 416 33.13 -2.86 -30.23
N VAL A 417 33.57 -3.99 -30.82
CA VAL A 417 34.84 -4.05 -31.55
C VAL A 417 34.86 -3.05 -32.72
N PRO A 418 33.87 -3.04 -33.64
CA PRO A 418 33.86 -2.07 -34.74
C PRO A 418 33.78 -0.61 -34.27
N VAL A 419 33.11 -0.34 -33.14
CA VAL A 419 32.99 1.02 -32.57
C VAL A 419 34.32 1.49 -32.00
N ILE A 420 35.03 0.63 -31.25
CA ILE A 420 36.33 0.97 -30.64
C ILE A 420 37.39 1.23 -31.71
N PHE A 421 37.41 0.44 -32.78
CA PHE A 421 38.33 0.63 -33.90
C PHE A 421 37.86 1.71 -34.90
N GLY A 422 36.68 2.31 -34.67
CA GLY A 422 36.12 3.37 -35.52
C GLY A 422 35.70 2.91 -36.93
N TRP A 423 35.48 1.61 -37.14
CA TRP A 423 35.09 1.04 -38.43
C TRP A 423 33.64 1.38 -38.79
N LEU A 424 32.75 1.38 -37.80
CA LEU A 424 31.32 1.63 -37.99
C LEU A 424 30.80 2.62 -36.93
N PRO A 425 29.92 3.57 -37.30
CA PRO A 425 29.23 4.44 -36.35
C PRO A 425 28.41 3.64 -35.33
N ILE A 426 28.40 4.11 -34.07
CA ILE A 426 27.69 3.44 -32.97
C ILE A 426 26.20 3.24 -33.21
N ALA A 427 25.56 4.16 -33.96
CA ALA A 427 24.15 4.04 -34.30
C ALA A 427 23.85 2.79 -35.15
N ILE A 428 24.73 2.47 -36.10
CA ILE A 428 24.56 1.32 -37.00
C ILE A 428 24.81 0.02 -36.24
N THR A 429 25.90 -0.05 -35.47
CA THR A 429 26.23 -1.26 -34.70
C THR A 429 25.22 -1.52 -33.59
N ALA A 430 24.69 -0.48 -32.93
CA ALA A 430 23.68 -0.64 -31.90
C ALA A 430 22.37 -1.24 -32.46
N ILE A 431 21.88 -0.74 -33.61
CA ILE A 431 20.69 -1.30 -34.27
C ILE A 431 20.94 -2.76 -34.66
N LEU A 432 22.09 -3.05 -35.27
CA LEU A 432 22.48 -4.42 -35.63
C LEU A 432 22.51 -5.33 -34.39
N GLY A 433 23.08 -4.87 -33.28
CA GLY A 433 23.14 -5.61 -32.03
C GLY A 433 21.76 -5.93 -31.47
N VAL A 434 20.85 -4.95 -31.43
CA VAL A 434 19.45 -5.16 -31.00
C VAL A 434 18.74 -6.15 -31.93
N THR A 435 18.91 -6.02 -33.25
CA THR A 435 18.34 -6.98 -34.21
C THR A 435 18.85 -8.40 -33.96
N LEU A 436 20.15 -8.59 -33.76
CA LEU A 436 20.73 -9.91 -33.46
C LEU A 436 20.26 -10.46 -32.11
N MET A 437 20.09 -9.62 -31.09
CA MET A 437 19.54 -10.02 -29.78
C MET A 437 18.11 -10.54 -29.90
N ILE A 438 17.28 -9.91 -30.73
CA ILE A 438 15.89 -10.33 -30.98
C ILE A 438 15.86 -11.61 -31.82
N LEU A 439 16.62 -11.67 -32.91
CA LEU A 439 16.66 -12.85 -33.80
C LEU A 439 17.22 -14.10 -33.10
N SER A 440 18.16 -13.94 -32.17
CA SER A 440 18.73 -15.05 -31.39
C SER A 440 17.84 -15.49 -30.21
N GLY A 441 16.74 -14.79 -29.95
CA GLY A 441 15.84 -15.04 -28.83
C GLY A 441 16.46 -14.70 -27.46
N CYS A 442 17.51 -13.87 -27.43
CA CYS A 442 18.04 -13.33 -26.19
C CYS A 442 17.06 -12.34 -25.54
N LEU A 443 16.27 -11.64 -26.37
CA LEU A 443 15.30 -10.63 -25.95
C LEU A 443 14.02 -10.76 -26.80
N THR A 444 12.83 -10.62 -26.20
CA THR A 444 11.58 -10.51 -26.96
C THR A 444 11.39 -9.09 -27.51
N MET A 445 10.46 -8.92 -28.45
CA MET A 445 10.14 -7.59 -28.99
C MET A 445 9.56 -6.66 -27.90
N GLU A 446 8.72 -7.19 -27.00
CA GLU A 446 8.16 -6.40 -25.90
C GLU A 446 9.25 -5.98 -24.90
N GLU A 447 10.16 -6.89 -24.55
CA GLU A 447 11.31 -6.61 -23.68
C GLU A 447 12.23 -5.54 -24.29
N ALA A 448 12.45 -5.59 -25.62
CA ALA A 448 13.20 -4.58 -26.36
C ALA A 448 12.60 -3.19 -26.21
N TYR A 449 11.29 -3.06 -26.48
CA TYR A 449 10.59 -1.77 -26.37
C TYR A 449 10.55 -1.25 -24.92
N ARG A 450 10.38 -2.13 -23.93
CA ARG A 450 10.34 -1.75 -22.51
C ARG A 450 11.68 -1.23 -22.00
N THR A 451 12.79 -1.65 -22.61
CA THR A 451 14.15 -1.23 -22.22
C THR A 451 14.50 0.16 -22.78
N ILE A 452 13.73 0.68 -23.74
CA ILE A 452 13.96 2.02 -24.32
C ILE A 452 13.60 3.10 -23.29
N ASN A 453 14.58 3.93 -22.93
CA ASN A 453 14.34 5.11 -22.11
C ASN A 453 13.80 6.26 -22.96
N TRP A 454 12.49 6.28 -23.17
CA TRP A 454 11.79 7.31 -23.95
C TRP A 454 12.04 8.72 -23.43
N THR A 455 12.11 8.89 -22.11
CA THR A 455 12.40 10.18 -21.47
C THR A 455 13.75 10.73 -21.92
N ALA A 456 14.81 9.91 -21.95
CA ALA A 456 16.12 10.34 -22.41
C ALA A 456 16.12 10.75 -23.89
N ILE A 457 15.42 10.01 -24.75
CA ILE A 457 15.32 10.31 -26.19
C ILE A 457 14.62 11.66 -26.40
N PHE A 458 13.44 11.86 -25.82
CA PHE A 458 12.70 13.10 -25.95
C PHE A 458 13.42 14.29 -25.34
N LEU A 459 14.13 14.08 -24.22
CA LEU A 459 14.96 15.10 -23.58
C LEU A 459 16.10 15.54 -24.50
N ILE A 460 16.87 14.60 -25.08
CA ILE A 460 17.94 14.94 -26.03
C ILE A 460 17.37 15.64 -27.26
N ALA A 461 16.27 15.12 -27.81
CA ALA A 461 15.60 15.70 -28.97
C ALA A 461 15.08 17.13 -28.70
N GLY A 462 14.59 17.42 -27.49
CA GLY A 462 14.15 18.76 -27.10
C GLY A 462 15.30 19.73 -26.75
N MET A 463 16.40 19.21 -26.21
CA MET A 463 17.55 20.01 -25.81
C MET A 463 18.46 20.39 -27.00
N LEU A 464 18.48 19.59 -28.08
CA LEU A 464 19.23 19.93 -29.30
C LEU A 464 18.79 21.27 -29.93
N PRO A 465 17.48 21.54 -30.18
CA PRO A 465 17.01 22.85 -30.60
C PRO A 465 17.32 23.98 -29.62
N LEU A 466 17.23 23.72 -28.30
CA LEU A 466 17.57 24.71 -27.28
C LEU A 466 19.06 25.09 -27.37
N GLY A 467 19.95 24.10 -27.53
CA GLY A 467 21.38 24.36 -27.73
C GLY A 467 21.65 25.19 -28.98
N ILE A 468 20.96 24.90 -30.09
CA ILE A 468 21.04 25.69 -31.33
C ILE A 468 20.52 27.12 -31.10
N ALA A 469 19.39 27.29 -30.42
CA ALA A 469 18.83 28.60 -30.10
C ALA A 469 19.76 29.40 -29.18
N MET A 470 20.38 28.77 -28.18
CA MET A 470 21.36 29.42 -27.31
C MET A 470 22.63 29.83 -28.06
N SER A 471 23.02 29.07 -29.08
CA SER A 471 24.13 29.44 -29.98
C SER A 471 23.74 30.62 -30.86
N GLN A 472 22.60 30.55 -31.55
CA GLN A 472 22.15 31.59 -32.48
C GLN A 472 21.78 32.92 -31.81
N THR A 473 21.22 32.89 -30.60
CA THR A 473 20.88 34.09 -29.82
C THR A 473 22.10 34.73 -29.15
N GLY A 474 23.26 34.07 -29.14
CA GLY A 474 24.45 34.52 -28.42
C GLY A 474 24.39 34.28 -26.90
N ALA A 475 23.33 33.66 -26.37
CA ALA A 475 23.20 33.37 -24.94
C ALA A 475 24.33 32.46 -24.43
N SER A 476 24.70 31.45 -25.21
CA SER A 476 25.85 30.58 -24.90
C SER A 476 27.18 31.34 -24.90
N GLN A 477 27.34 32.34 -25.77
CA GLN A 477 28.53 33.20 -25.80
C GLN A 477 28.60 34.09 -24.56
N LEU A 478 27.48 34.65 -24.10
CA LEU A 478 27.40 35.45 -22.88
C LEU A 478 27.76 34.63 -21.64
N LEU A 479 27.26 33.39 -21.55
CA LEU A 479 27.61 32.47 -20.46
C LEU A 479 29.08 32.05 -20.52
N ALA A 480 29.60 31.79 -21.71
CA ALA A 480 31.00 31.46 -21.94
C ALA A 480 31.92 32.62 -21.51
N SER A 481 31.64 33.84 -21.95
CA SER A 481 32.43 35.03 -21.61
C SER A 481 32.36 35.34 -20.12
N GLY A 482 31.20 35.21 -19.48
CA GLY A 482 31.07 35.38 -18.02
C GLY A 482 31.89 34.37 -17.21
N MET A 483 31.97 33.11 -17.67
CA MET A 483 32.87 32.11 -17.06
C MET A 483 34.34 32.48 -17.24
N VAL A 484 34.73 32.92 -18.44
CA VAL A 484 36.11 33.34 -18.73
C VAL A 484 36.49 34.59 -17.92
N GLU A 485 35.59 35.54 -17.75
CA GLU A 485 35.84 36.75 -16.95
C GLU A 485 36.04 36.41 -15.47
N MET A 486 35.23 35.50 -14.92
CA MET A 486 35.30 35.13 -13.50
C MET A 486 36.50 34.24 -13.16
N ILE A 487 36.89 33.33 -14.06
CA ILE A 487 37.86 32.25 -13.75
C ILE A 487 39.04 32.20 -14.73
N GLY A 488 38.93 32.76 -15.93
CA GLY A 488 39.96 32.68 -16.98
C GLY A 488 41.30 33.32 -16.61
N GLY A 489 41.31 34.33 -15.72
CA GLY A 489 42.53 34.92 -15.17
C GLY A 489 43.42 33.93 -14.38
N PHE A 490 42.85 32.81 -13.91
CA PHE A 490 43.58 31.73 -13.23
C PHE A 490 44.09 30.65 -14.21
N GLY A 491 43.89 30.82 -15.51
CA GLY A 491 44.39 29.97 -16.59
C GLY A 491 43.40 28.91 -17.10
N PRO A 492 43.72 28.23 -18.23
CA PRO A 492 42.83 27.25 -18.88
C PRO A 492 42.36 26.11 -17.96
N MET A 493 43.23 25.71 -17.03
CA MET A 493 42.94 24.65 -16.06
C MET A 493 41.86 25.06 -15.06
N ALA A 494 41.79 26.33 -14.67
CA ALA A 494 40.75 26.81 -13.80
C ALA A 494 39.37 26.77 -14.49
N VAL A 495 39.34 26.99 -15.81
CA VAL A 495 38.12 26.89 -16.63
C VAL A 495 37.65 25.44 -16.73
N VAL A 496 38.56 24.49 -16.95
CA VAL A 496 38.26 23.04 -16.89
C VAL A 496 37.66 22.66 -15.52
N ALA A 497 38.26 23.11 -14.42
CA ALA A 497 37.73 22.87 -13.08
C ALA A 497 36.36 23.51 -12.86
N GLY A 498 36.14 24.73 -13.38
CA GLY A 498 34.85 25.43 -13.33
C GLY A 498 33.74 24.66 -14.03
N PHE A 499 33.98 24.22 -15.27
CA PHE A 499 33.03 23.37 -16.02
C PHE A 499 32.78 22.03 -15.32
N PHE A 500 33.82 21.43 -14.72
CA PHE A 500 33.66 20.20 -13.96
C PHE A 500 32.69 20.38 -12.80
N ILE A 501 32.94 21.39 -11.96
CA ILE A 501 32.12 21.67 -10.76
C ILE A 501 30.69 22.00 -11.17
N LEU A 502 30.52 22.85 -12.19
CA LEU A 502 29.21 23.26 -12.68
C LEU A 502 28.40 22.06 -13.21
N ALA A 503 29.02 21.21 -14.03
CA ALA A 503 28.37 20.00 -14.55
C ALA A 503 28.07 18.98 -13.45
N ALA A 504 28.99 18.74 -12.52
CA ALA A 504 28.80 17.81 -11.41
C ALA A 504 27.68 18.24 -10.45
N LEU A 505 27.55 19.56 -10.19
CA LEU A 505 26.46 20.11 -9.38
C LEU A 505 25.12 20.07 -10.13
N ALA A 506 25.09 20.44 -11.41
CA ALA A 506 23.87 20.38 -12.22
C ALA A 506 23.33 18.94 -12.33
N SER A 507 24.23 17.95 -12.45
CA SER A 507 23.90 16.52 -12.51
C SER A 507 23.24 15.98 -11.22
N GLN A 508 23.28 16.72 -10.11
CA GLN A 508 22.54 16.31 -8.90
C GLN A 508 21.02 16.46 -9.03
N PHE A 509 20.56 17.31 -9.96
CA PHE A 509 19.15 17.66 -10.13
C PHE A 509 18.62 17.37 -11.54
N ILE A 510 19.51 17.36 -12.54
CA ILE A 510 19.18 17.21 -13.95
C ILE A 510 19.77 15.88 -14.45
N PRO A 511 19.04 15.10 -15.27
CA PRO A 511 19.59 13.87 -15.87
C PRO A 511 20.91 14.12 -16.62
N ASN A 512 21.88 13.23 -16.43
CA ASN A 512 23.25 13.37 -16.98
C ASN A 512 23.29 13.72 -18.49
N PRO A 513 22.47 13.10 -19.37
CA PRO A 513 22.44 13.47 -20.78
C PRO A 513 21.96 14.91 -21.03
N ALA A 514 21.00 15.42 -20.24
CA ALA A 514 20.53 16.80 -20.38
C ALA A 514 21.61 17.81 -19.97
N VAL A 515 22.31 17.56 -18.85
CA VAL A 515 23.43 18.43 -18.43
C VAL A 515 24.48 18.51 -19.52
N ALA A 516 24.86 17.38 -20.12
CA ALA A 516 25.85 17.36 -21.18
C ALA A 516 25.42 18.17 -22.41
N VAL A 517 24.17 18.04 -22.86
CA VAL A 517 23.65 18.79 -24.03
C VAL A 517 23.51 20.28 -23.73
N LEU A 518 23.09 20.65 -22.53
CA LEU A 518 22.95 22.06 -22.11
C LEU A 518 24.29 22.79 -22.04
N LEU A 519 25.32 22.12 -21.53
CA LEU A 519 26.64 22.73 -21.34
C LEU A 519 27.53 22.62 -22.58
N ALA A 520 27.26 21.71 -23.51
CA ALA A 520 28.01 21.55 -24.76
C ALA A 520 28.20 22.86 -25.55
N PRO A 521 27.15 23.65 -25.88
CA PRO A 521 27.36 24.89 -26.64
C PRO A 521 28.19 25.92 -25.87
N ILE A 522 28.05 25.99 -24.54
CA ILE A 522 28.83 26.90 -23.70
C ILE A 522 30.30 26.46 -23.69
N ALA A 523 30.56 25.16 -23.52
CA ALA A 523 31.90 24.58 -23.52
C ALA A 523 32.62 24.76 -24.86
N LEU A 524 31.92 24.57 -25.98
CA LEU A 524 32.49 24.77 -27.33
C LEU A 524 32.87 26.23 -27.57
N ASN A 525 32.01 27.19 -27.19
CA ASN A 525 32.31 28.61 -27.33
C ASN A 525 33.44 29.05 -26.39
N THR A 526 33.44 28.61 -25.12
CA THR A 526 34.55 28.90 -24.20
C THR A 526 35.88 28.31 -24.70
N ALA A 527 35.85 27.11 -25.31
CA ALA A 527 37.04 26.52 -25.91
C ALA A 527 37.59 27.39 -27.04
N SER A 528 36.70 27.86 -27.91
CA SER A 528 37.04 28.75 -29.02
C SER A 528 37.61 30.09 -28.53
N ASP A 529 37.00 30.69 -27.50
CA ASP A 529 37.40 32.00 -26.96
C ASP A 529 38.78 31.96 -26.29
N LEU A 530 39.11 30.85 -25.62
CA LEU A 530 40.40 30.65 -24.96
C LEU A 530 41.47 30.04 -25.87
N GLY A 531 41.12 29.65 -27.10
CA GLY A 531 42.01 28.97 -28.02
C GLY A 531 42.44 27.56 -27.58
N ILE A 532 41.65 26.91 -26.72
CA ILE A 532 41.94 25.58 -26.17
C ILE A 532 41.18 24.50 -26.93
N SER A 533 41.64 23.25 -26.85
CA SER A 533 40.98 22.13 -27.52
C SER A 533 39.51 21.95 -27.07
N PRO A 534 38.53 21.99 -28.00
CA PRO A 534 37.11 21.75 -27.68
C PRO A 534 36.87 20.36 -27.09
N TYR A 535 37.68 19.38 -27.47
CA TYR A 535 37.60 18.03 -26.94
C TYR A 535 37.88 17.98 -25.44
N THR A 536 38.79 18.80 -24.94
CA THR A 536 39.13 18.85 -23.50
C THR A 536 37.93 19.30 -22.67
N LEU A 537 37.27 20.41 -23.05
CA LEU A 537 36.10 20.89 -22.31
C LEU A 537 34.89 19.99 -22.51
N MET A 538 34.67 19.44 -23.71
CA MET A 538 33.56 18.52 -23.95
C MET A 538 33.68 17.23 -23.13
N MET A 539 34.86 16.63 -23.07
CA MET A 539 35.09 15.44 -22.27
C MET A 539 35.07 15.76 -20.77
N THR A 540 35.49 16.96 -20.37
CA THR A 540 35.30 17.44 -18.99
C THR A 540 33.82 17.43 -18.63
N VAL A 541 32.97 18.08 -19.43
CA VAL A 541 31.51 18.10 -19.20
C VAL A 541 30.93 16.69 -19.17
N ALA A 542 31.28 15.82 -20.13
CA ALA A 542 30.74 14.47 -20.21
C ALA A 542 31.09 13.60 -18.99
N VAL A 543 32.35 13.63 -18.53
CA VAL A 543 32.79 12.88 -17.36
C VAL A 543 32.18 13.46 -16.08
N SER A 544 32.12 14.78 -15.97
CA SER A 544 31.59 15.48 -14.79
C SER A 544 30.10 15.30 -14.62
N ALA A 545 29.34 15.36 -15.72
CA ALA A 545 27.91 15.06 -15.72
C ALA A 545 27.62 13.60 -15.35
N SER A 546 28.60 12.70 -15.47
CA SER A 546 28.48 11.30 -15.04
C SER A 546 28.89 11.09 -13.57
N ALA A 547 29.51 12.09 -12.93
CA ALA A 547 30.00 12.04 -11.56
C ALA A 547 28.91 12.38 -10.52
N ALA A 548 27.74 11.77 -10.66
CA ALA A 548 26.57 11.99 -9.80
C ALA A 548 26.69 11.25 -8.44
N PHE A 549 27.73 11.56 -7.66
CA PHE A 549 28.04 10.83 -6.40
C PHE A 549 27.50 11.52 -5.13
N LEU A 550 27.17 12.81 -5.20
CA LEU A 550 26.84 13.63 -4.03
C LEU A 550 25.42 13.43 -3.52
N SER A 551 24.49 13.05 -4.39
CA SER A 551 23.07 12.87 -4.08
C SER A 551 22.59 11.48 -4.49
N PRO A 552 21.76 10.83 -3.66
CA PRO A 552 21.05 9.62 -4.07
C PRO A 552 20.12 9.88 -5.25
N VAL A 553 19.54 11.08 -5.36
CA VAL A 553 18.56 11.43 -6.40
C VAL A 553 19.21 11.59 -7.78
N GLY A 554 20.52 11.85 -7.83
CA GLY A 554 21.23 12.12 -9.10
C GLY A 554 21.30 10.93 -10.05
N HIS A 555 21.20 9.69 -9.55
CA HIS A 555 21.16 8.49 -10.40
C HIS A 555 20.28 7.40 -9.79
N SER A 556 19.45 6.75 -10.60
CA SER A 556 18.49 5.72 -10.16
C SER A 556 19.15 4.57 -9.39
N ALA A 557 20.34 4.15 -9.81
CA ALA A 557 21.14 3.13 -9.11
C ALA A 557 21.49 3.52 -7.65
N ASN A 558 21.77 4.80 -7.37
CA ASN A 558 22.08 5.26 -6.01
C ASN A 558 20.84 5.16 -5.11
N VAL A 559 19.66 5.56 -5.62
CA VAL A 559 18.40 5.40 -4.87
C VAL A 559 18.11 3.93 -4.56
N LEU A 560 18.31 3.04 -5.54
CA LEU A 560 18.02 1.61 -5.39
C LEU A 560 18.85 0.95 -4.30
N VAL A 561 20.11 1.37 -4.12
CA VAL A 561 21.01 0.82 -3.11
C VAL A 561 20.84 1.49 -1.74
N MET A 562 20.24 2.70 -1.69
CA MET A 562 20.06 3.46 -0.45
C MET A 562 19.21 2.73 0.58
N GLY A 563 18.10 2.11 0.18
CA GLY A 563 17.21 1.37 1.08
C GLY A 563 17.84 0.08 1.62
N PRO A 564 18.18 -0.91 0.76
CA PRO A 564 18.76 -2.18 1.18
C PRO A 564 20.13 -2.03 1.87
N GLY A 565 20.94 -1.07 1.42
CA GLY A 565 22.21 -0.73 2.06
C GLY A 565 22.07 0.14 3.33
N GLY A 566 20.85 0.58 3.64
CA GLY A 566 20.49 1.50 4.72
C GLY A 566 21.36 2.75 4.82
N TYR A 567 21.72 3.29 3.66
CA TYR A 567 22.46 4.55 3.53
C TYR A 567 21.52 5.73 3.77
N ARG A 568 22.01 6.77 4.44
CA ARG A 568 21.31 8.05 4.57
C ARG A 568 21.79 9.02 3.51
N PHE A 569 21.01 10.07 3.26
CA PHE A 569 21.41 11.14 2.34
C PHE A 569 22.77 11.75 2.73
N SER A 570 23.04 11.89 4.03
CA SER A 570 24.32 12.37 4.55
C SER A 570 25.51 11.49 4.16
N ASP A 571 25.30 10.19 3.95
CA ASP A 571 26.37 9.24 3.66
C ASP A 571 26.83 9.38 2.20
N TYR A 572 25.90 9.67 1.29
CA TYR A 572 26.21 10.05 -0.09
C TYR A 572 27.06 11.31 -0.18
N VAL A 573 26.74 12.35 0.57
CA VAL A 573 27.56 13.58 0.57
C VAL A 573 28.95 13.30 1.16
N LYS A 574 29.04 12.55 2.27
CA LYS A 574 30.31 12.24 2.95
C LYS A 574 31.27 11.42 2.09
N VAL A 575 30.77 10.42 1.37
CA VAL A 575 31.60 9.52 0.53
C VAL A 575 31.75 10.07 -0.89
N GLY A 576 30.70 10.69 -1.42
CA GLY A 576 30.63 11.23 -2.76
C GLY A 576 31.47 12.49 -2.95
N LEU A 577 31.52 13.41 -1.98
CA LEU A 577 32.30 14.64 -2.13
C LEU A 577 33.81 14.37 -2.33
N PRO A 578 34.48 13.55 -1.50
CA PRO A 578 35.89 13.23 -1.74
C PRO A 578 36.09 12.43 -3.03
N LEU A 579 35.15 11.54 -3.41
CA LEU A 579 35.24 10.81 -4.68
C LEU A 579 35.14 11.76 -5.88
N THR A 580 34.22 12.73 -5.86
CA THR A 580 34.10 13.76 -6.89
C THR A 580 35.38 14.59 -7.00
N LEU A 581 36.04 14.90 -5.89
CA LEU A 581 37.35 15.58 -5.89
C LEU A 581 38.47 14.71 -6.49
N VAL A 582 38.47 13.39 -6.24
CA VAL A 582 39.41 12.46 -6.88
C VAL A 582 39.18 12.45 -8.39
N VAL A 583 37.92 12.39 -8.84
CA VAL A 583 37.61 12.43 -10.28
C VAL A 583 38.01 13.77 -10.89
N LEU A 584 37.77 14.89 -10.21
CA LEU A 584 38.24 16.21 -10.62
C LEU A 584 39.77 16.22 -10.81
N ALA A 585 40.54 15.73 -9.84
CA ALA A 585 42.00 15.68 -9.94
C ALA A 585 42.47 14.81 -11.12
N VAL A 586 41.82 13.66 -11.35
CA VAL A 586 42.14 12.79 -12.48
C VAL A 586 41.83 13.46 -13.82
N VAL A 587 40.68 14.14 -13.93
CA VAL A 587 40.29 14.89 -15.13
C VAL A 587 41.30 16.00 -15.41
N MET A 588 41.68 16.75 -14.38
CA MET A 588 42.66 17.84 -14.47
C MET A 588 44.04 17.36 -14.90
N ILE A 589 44.48 16.17 -14.50
CA ILE A 589 45.81 15.67 -14.89
C ILE A 589 45.78 15.03 -16.28
N ILE A 590 44.76 14.22 -16.57
CA ILE A 590 44.77 13.32 -17.73
C ILE A 590 44.27 14.01 -19.00
N LEU A 591 43.20 14.82 -18.92
CA LEU A 591 42.66 15.42 -20.13
C LEU A 591 43.67 16.34 -20.83
N PRO A 592 44.47 17.16 -20.14
CA PRO A 592 45.53 17.95 -20.79
C PRO A 592 46.62 17.11 -21.46
N ILE A 593 46.89 15.90 -20.95
CA ILE A 593 47.90 15.00 -21.54
C ILE A 593 47.38 14.38 -22.83
N ILE A 594 46.09 14.05 -22.89
CA ILE A 594 45.46 13.44 -24.08
C ILE A 594 45.14 14.52 -25.12
N TRP A 595 44.59 15.64 -24.68
CA TRP A 595 44.21 16.77 -25.50
C TRP A 595 44.88 18.03 -24.93
N PRO A 596 46.02 18.45 -25.52
CA PRO A 596 46.72 19.62 -25.05
C PRO A 596 45.80 20.84 -25.08
N ILE A 597 45.83 21.57 -23.95
CA ILE A 597 45.10 22.82 -23.68
C ILE A 597 45.89 23.99 -24.22
#